data_AF-A0A367W935-F1
#
_entry.id   AF-A0A367W935-F1
#
_cell.length_a   1.000
_cell.length_b   1.000
_cell.length_c   1.000
_cell.angle_alpha   90.00
_cell.angle_beta   90.00
_cell.angle_gamma   90.00
#
_symmetry.space_group_name_H-M   'P 1'
#
loop_
_entity.id
_entity.type
_entity.pdbx_description
1 polymer ?
#
loop_
_entity_poly.entity_id
_entity_poly.type
_entity_poly.pdbx_seq_one_letter_code
_entity_poly.pdbx_strand_id
1 'polypeptide(L)'
;MSITRTTHRTVTFFHPFHLSGYDGLFSAGEYEVDTLEKLDSSAATRSYIKLESELHLWADDDRARWGDSIKIIPRDLEAALALDSDPLREDERNQMIKSFGGMPENNAA
;
A
#
# COMPACT_ATOMS: atom_id res chain seq x y z
N MET A 1 12.77 16.92 -22.60
CA MET A 1 12.98 16.74 -21.15
C MET A 1 11.64 16.34 -20.55
N SER A 2 11.57 15.24 -19.82
CA SER A 2 10.36 14.81 -19.11
C SER A 2 10.34 15.43 -17.72
N ILE A 3 9.23 16.08 -17.35
CA ILE A 3 9.05 16.64 -16.00
C ILE A 3 8.54 15.52 -15.09
N THR A 4 9.33 15.20 -14.07
CA THR A 4 8.96 14.28 -13.00
C THR A 4 8.83 15.03 -11.69
N ARG A 5 7.92 14.56 -10.82
CA ARG A 5 7.82 15.00 -9.43
C ARG A 5 7.69 13.77 -8.54
N THR A 6 8.12 13.91 -7.30
CA THR A 6 7.86 12.92 -6.26
C THR A 6 6.84 13.51 -5.30
N THR A 7 5.82 12.72 -4.96
CA THR A 7 4.79 13.11 -3.99
C THR A 7 4.91 12.19 -2.79
N HIS A 8 5.09 12.79 -1.62
CA HIS A 8 5.11 12.10 -0.33
C HIS A 8 3.71 12.12 0.28
N ARG A 9 3.24 10.98 0.79
CA ARG A 9 2.00 10.89 1.56
C ARG A 9 2.12 9.86 2.68
N THR A 10 1.40 10.06 3.76
CA THR A 10 1.22 9.05 4.80
C THR A 10 -0.10 8.34 4.58
N VAL A 11 -0.10 7.02 4.69
CA VAL A 11 -1.29 6.17 4.62
C VAL A 11 -1.40 5.34 5.90
N THR A 12 -2.62 5.03 6.31
CA THR A 12 -2.88 4.24 7.52
C THR A 12 -3.62 2.99 7.13
N PHE A 13 -3.12 1.84 7.60
CA PHE A 13 -3.79 0.56 7.54
C PHE A 13 -4.27 0.17 8.93
N PHE A 14 -5.56 -0.12 9.07
CA PHE A 14 -6.15 -0.53 10.33
C PHE A 14 -5.98 -2.03 10.60
N HIS A 15 -5.74 -2.82 9.56
CA HIS A 15 -5.57 -4.26 9.64
C HIS A 15 -4.33 -4.72 8.88
N PRO A 16 -3.81 -5.93 9.18
CA PRO A 16 -2.74 -6.54 8.39
C PRO A 16 -3.14 -6.65 6.92
N PHE A 17 -2.23 -6.29 6.02
CA PHE A 17 -2.50 -6.22 4.60
C PHE A 17 -1.43 -6.90 3.77
N HIS A 18 -1.76 -7.21 2.52
CA HIS A 18 -0.85 -7.83 1.57
C HIS A 18 -0.69 -6.93 0.35
N LEU A 19 0.53 -6.88 -0.20
CA LEU A 19 0.82 -6.20 -1.45
C LEU A 19 1.39 -7.19 -2.47
N SER A 20 0.91 -7.08 -3.70
CA SER A 20 1.32 -7.94 -4.80
C SER A 20 2.83 -7.88 -5.02
N GLY A 21 3.48 -9.04 -5.04
CA GLY A 21 4.93 -9.16 -5.25
C GLY A 21 5.75 -9.33 -3.96
N TYR A 22 5.11 -9.32 -2.79
CA TYR A 22 5.75 -9.57 -1.50
C TYR A 22 5.17 -10.83 -0.87
N ASP A 23 6.03 -11.73 -0.36
CA ASP A 23 5.57 -12.90 0.38
C ASP A 23 5.34 -12.53 1.84
N GLY A 24 4.08 -12.51 2.27
CA GLY A 24 3.69 -12.25 3.66
C GLY A 24 2.64 -11.15 3.83
N LEU A 25 2.40 -10.81 5.10
CA LEU A 25 1.52 -9.73 5.53
C LEU A 25 2.36 -8.62 6.14
N PHE A 26 2.05 -7.38 5.74
CA PHE A 26 2.49 -6.18 6.41
C PHE A 26 1.64 -5.95 7.64
N SER A 27 2.24 -5.35 8.66
CA SER A 27 1.54 -5.02 9.89
C SER A 27 0.48 -3.93 9.66
N ALA A 28 -0.54 -3.87 10.52
CA ALA A 28 -1.38 -2.68 10.59
C ALA A 28 -0.54 -1.51 11.12
N GLY A 29 -0.76 -0.30 10.59
CA GLY A 29 0.00 0.87 11.02
C GLY A 29 0.03 2.00 10.00
N GLU A 30 0.82 3.02 10.32
CA GLU A 30 1.08 4.14 9.43
C GLU A 30 2.33 3.87 8.58
N TYR A 31 2.25 4.19 7.29
CA TYR A 31 3.32 4.01 6.33
C TYR A 31 3.49 5.29 5.51
N GLU A 32 4.74 5.69 5.30
CA GLU A 32 5.08 6.72 4.33
C GLU A 32 5.16 6.13 2.93
N VAL A 33 4.59 6.85 1.96
CA VAL A 33 4.57 6.44 0.56
C VAL A 33 5.08 7.57 -0.30
N ASP A 34 6.13 7.25 -1.04
CA ASP A 34 6.77 8.08 -2.03
C ASP A 34 6.31 7.65 -3.42
N THR A 35 5.62 8.53 -4.14
CA THR A 35 5.15 8.21 -5.50
C THR A 35 5.84 9.08 -6.53
N LEU A 36 6.59 8.44 -7.41
CA LEU A 36 7.16 9.09 -8.58
C LEU A 36 6.07 9.26 -9.63
N GLU A 37 5.84 10.51 -10.03
CA GLU A 37 4.86 10.89 -11.03
C GLU A 37 5.55 11.59 -12.19
N LYS A 38 5.07 11.31 -13.40
CA LYS A 38 5.48 12.01 -14.62
C LYS A 38 4.35 12.86 -15.13
N LEU A 39 4.66 14.10 -15.50
CA LEU A 39 3.69 14.98 -16.15
C LEU A 39 3.23 14.32 -17.46
N ASP A 40 1.92 14.09 -17.58
CA ASP A 40 1.33 13.61 -18.81
C ASP A 40 1.28 14.75 -19.82
N SER A 41 2.21 14.72 -20.78
CA SER A 41 2.34 15.76 -21.80
C SER A 41 1.27 15.65 -22.89
N SER A 42 0.55 14.52 -22.94
CA SER A 42 -0.56 14.27 -23.87
C SER A 42 -1.93 14.71 -23.35
N ALA A 43 -2.06 14.96 -22.05
CA ALA A 43 -3.34 15.35 -21.45
C ALA A 43 -3.69 16.81 -21.81
N ALA A 44 -4.98 17.05 -22.07
CA ALA A 44 -5.51 18.39 -22.33
C ALA A 44 -5.39 19.33 -21.11
N THR A 45 -5.16 18.77 -19.92
CA THR A 45 -4.97 19.47 -18.65
C THR A 45 -3.69 18.97 -17.97
N ARG A 46 -3.20 19.72 -16.97
CA ARG A 46 -2.02 19.32 -16.19
C ARG A 46 -2.32 18.07 -15.35
N SER A 47 -2.02 16.90 -15.92
CA SER A 47 -2.25 15.59 -15.31
C SER A 47 -0.93 14.87 -15.07
N TYR A 48 -0.91 13.97 -14.10
CA TYR A 48 0.29 13.25 -13.68
C TYR A 48 0.02 11.75 -13.68
N ILE A 49 0.92 10.98 -14.29
CA ILE A 49 0.87 9.51 -14.30
C ILE A 49 1.80 8.99 -13.21
N LYS A 50 1.26 8.22 -12.27
CA LYS A 50 2.03 7.49 -11.27
C LYS A 50 2.86 6.41 -11.97
N LEU A 51 4.18 6.50 -11.86
CA LEU A 51 5.11 5.56 -12.46
C LEU A 51 5.49 4.46 -11.48
N GLU A 52 5.91 4.87 -10.28
CA GLU A 52 6.42 3.99 -9.24
C GLU A 52 5.97 4.51 -7.87
N SER A 53 5.69 3.61 -6.93
CA SER A 53 5.49 3.95 -5.53
C SER A 53 6.50 3.19 -4.68
N GLU A 54 7.04 3.84 -3.67
CA GLU A 54 7.90 3.27 -2.66
C GLU A 54 7.21 3.45 -1.31
N LEU A 55 7.11 2.37 -0.54
CA LEU A 55 6.49 2.36 0.78
C LEU A 55 7.58 2.13 1.83
N HIS A 56 7.71 3.08 2.73
CA HIS A 56 8.69 3.07 3.81
C HIS A 56 8.14 2.28 4.98
N LEU A 57 8.92 1.30 5.43
CA LEU A 57 8.57 0.39 6.50
C LEU A 57 9.15 0.94 7.80
N TRP A 58 8.29 1.23 8.77
CA TRP A 58 8.72 1.73 10.08
C TRP A 58 8.64 0.68 11.18
N ALA A 59 7.74 -0.30 11.03
CA ALA A 59 7.63 -1.40 11.99
C ALA A 59 8.90 -2.26 11.95
N ASP A 60 9.43 -2.60 13.13
CA ASP A 60 10.67 -3.36 13.28
C ASP A 60 10.59 -4.74 12.61
N ASP A 61 9.44 -5.42 12.70
CA ASP A 61 9.19 -6.71 12.06
C ASP A 61 9.22 -6.60 10.52
N ASP A 62 8.51 -5.61 9.97
CA ASP A 62 8.48 -5.36 8.52
C ASP A 62 9.89 -4.98 8.01
N ARG A 63 10.63 -4.16 8.75
CA ARG A 63 12.00 -3.75 8.41
C ARG A 63 12.98 -4.92 8.44
N ALA A 64 12.86 -5.80 9.43
CA ALA A 64 13.68 -7.01 9.52
C ALA A 64 13.45 -7.96 8.34
N ARG A 65 12.22 -7.97 7.78
CA ARG A 65 11.85 -8.85 6.66
C ARG A 65 12.18 -8.28 5.29
N TRP A 66 11.90 -7.00 5.06
CA TRP A 66 11.96 -6.41 3.71
C TRP A 66 12.86 -5.17 3.59
N GLY A 67 13.45 -4.69 4.68
CA GLY A 67 14.33 -3.51 4.71
C GLY A 67 13.58 -2.22 5.01
N ASP A 68 14.23 -1.07 4.78
CA ASP A 68 13.67 0.25 5.14
C ASP A 68 12.54 0.73 4.21
N SER A 69 12.54 0.30 2.95
CA SER A 69 11.50 0.64 2.00
C SER A 69 11.37 -0.41 0.90
N ILE A 70 10.17 -0.49 0.34
CA ILE A 70 9.81 -1.46 -0.69
C ILE A 70 9.14 -0.79 -1.89
N LYS A 71 9.43 -1.28 -3.10
CA LYS A 71 8.80 -0.79 -4.33
C LYS A 71 7.48 -1.48 -4.58
N ILE A 72 6.41 -0.72 -4.72
CA ILE A 72 5.05 -1.23 -4.83
C ILE A 72 4.35 -0.63 -6.05
N ILE A 73 3.35 -1.35 -6.55
CA ILE A 73 2.53 -0.87 -7.65
C ILE A 73 1.52 0.13 -7.07
N PRO A 74 1.44 1.38 -7.57
CA PRO A 74 0.53 2.40 -7.01
C PRO A 74 -0.94 1.94 -6.95
N ARG A 75 -1.37 1.18 -7.98
CA ARG A 75 -2.72 0.62 -8.06
C ARG A 75 -2.99 -0.45 -6.99
N ASP A 76 -1.97 -1.23 -6.66
CA ASP A 76 -2.08 -2.29 -5.66
C ASP A 76 -2.21 -1.68 -4.25
N LEU A 77 -1.43 -0.64 -3.97
CA LEU A 77 -1.58 0.16 -2.74
C LEU A 77 -2.99 0.73 -2.60
N GLU A 78 -3.55 1.31 -3.68
CA GLU A 78 -4.91 1.86 -3.65
C GLU A 78 -5.97 0.77 -3.42
N ALA A 79 -5.78 -0.41 -3.99
CA ALA A 79 -6.68 -1.54 -3.76
C ALA A 79 -6.59 -2.07 -2.32
N ALA A 80 -5.39 -2.16 -1.76
CA ALA A 80 -5.16 -2.57 -0.37
C ALA A 80 -5.80 -1.58 0.62
N LEU A 81 -5.61 -0.27 0.42
CA LEU A 81 -6.24 0.76 1.26
C LEU A 81 -7.77 0.72 1.16
N ALA A 82 -8.32 0.53 -0.04
CA ALA A 82 -9.75 0.40 -0.23
C ALA A 82 -10.32 -0.87 0.41
N LEU A 83 -9.54 -1.97 0.47
CA LEU A 83 -9.95 -3.19 1.17
C LEU A 83 -9.92 -3.02 2.69
N ASP A 84 -8.90 -2.32 3.21
CA ASP A 84 -8.72 -2.09 4.65
C ASP A 84 -9.77 -1.14 5.24
N SER A 85 -10.08 -0.05 4.53
CA SER A 85 -11.02 0.97 5.02
C SER A 85 -12.50 0.63 4.78
N ASP A 86 -12.82 -0.42 4.01
CA ASP A 86 -14.21 -0.77 3.68
C ASP A 86 -14.77 -1.84 4.63
N PRO A 87 -15.70 -1.49 5.54
CA PRO A 87 -16.25 -2.44 6.50
C PRO A 87 -17.16 -3.51 5.85
N LEU A 88 -17.65 -3.29 4.63
CA LEU A 88 -18.47 -4.28 3.92
C LEU A 88 -17.60 -5.37 3.28
N ARG A 89 -16.30 -5.12 3.14
CA ARG A 89 -15.32 -6.07 2.56
C ARG A 89 -14.53 -6.81 3.63
N GLU A 90 -15.06 -6.85 4.84
CA GLU A 90 -14.44 -7.54 5.98
C GLU A 90 -14.13 -9.02 5.69
N ASP A 91 -15.05 -9.73 5.05
CA ASP A 91 -14.90 -11.14 4.73
C ASP A 91 -13.75 -11.37 3.72
N GLU A 92 -13.66 -10.51 2.69
CA GLU A 92 -12.55 -10.51 1.72
C GLU A 92 -11.21 -10.26 2.41
N ARG A 93 -11.14 -9.25 3.31
CA ARG A 93 -9.94 -8.97 4.10
C ARG A 93 -9.55 -10.17 4.96
N ASN A 94 -10.51 -10.75 5.69
CA ASN A 94 -10.26 -11.91 6.54
C ASN A 94 -9.76 -13.12 5.75
N GLN A 95 -10.30 -13.33 4.55
CA GLN A 95 -9.85 -14.38 3.65
C GLN A 95 -8.42 -14.12 3.17
N MET A 96 -8.08 -12.88 2.81
CA MET A 96 -6.71 -12.47 2.46
C MET A 96 -5.75 -12.74 3.62
N ILE A 97 -6.04 -12.24 4.83
CA ILE A 97 -5.19 -12.42 6.01
C ILE A 97 -4.93 -13.90 6.28
N LYS A 98 -5.96 -14.75 6.25
CA LYS A 98 -5.82 -16.20 6.42
C LYS A 98 -4.94 -16.85 5.35
N SER A 99 -5.08 -16.40 4.10
CA SER A 99 -4.34 -16.97 2.96
C SER A 99 -2.83 -16.72 3.07
N PHE A 100 -2.43 -15.64 3.76
CA PHE A 100 -1.04 -15.31 4.02
C PHE A 100 -0.58 -15.63 5.45
N GLY A 101 -1.31 -16.51 6.15
CA GLY A 101 -0.92 -17.06 7.45
C GLY A 101 -1.15 -16.13 8.64
N GLY A 102 -1.84 -15.00 8.46
CA GLY A 102 -2.26 -14.12 9.56
C GLY A 102 -3.51 -14.63 10.26
N MET A 103 -3.71 -14.17 11.49
CA MET A 103 -4.98 -14.38 12.20
C MET A 103 -5.94 -13.25 11.85
N PRO A 104 -7.16 -13.54 11.35
CA PRO A 104 -8.15 -12.49 11.14
C PRO A 104 -8.50 -11.87 12.49
N GLU A 105 -8.60 -10.55 12.52
CA GLU A 105 -9.15 -9.87 13.68
C GLU A 105 -10.68 -10.06 13.65
N ASN A 106 -11.16 -11.06 14.40
CA ASN A 106 -12.57 -11.18 14.70
C ASN A 106 -12.90 -10.06 15.70
N ASN A 107 -13.49 -8.95 15.24
CA ASN A 107 -14.18 -8.07 16.17
C ASN A 107 -15.51 -8.74 16.57
N ALA A 108 -15.42 -9.79 17.38
CA ALA A 108 -16.55 -10.36 18.09
C ALA A 108 -16.65 -9.68 19.45
N ALA A 109 -17.35 -8.53 19.48
CA ALA A 109 -18.24 -8.05 20.55
C ALA A 109 -18.47 -6.53 20.42
#